data_AF-A0A938L113-F1
#
_entry.id   AF-A0A938L113-F1
#
_cell.length_a   1.000
_cell.length_b   1.000
_cell.length_c   1.000
_cell.angle_alpha   90.00
_cell.angle_beta   90.00
_cell.angle_gamma   90.00
#
_symmetry.space_group_name_H-M   'P 1'
#
loop_
_entity.id
_entity.type
_entity.pdbx_description
1 polymer ?
#
loop_
_entity_poly.entity_id
_entity_poly.type
_entity_poly.pdbx_seq_one_letter_code
_entity_poly.pdbx_strand_id
1 'polypeptide(L)'
;MTKPKGHPDARVLDRLYATVAKRRRADPRVSYTAKLLAGGVGKIGGKVIEEAAETVAAALNEGPKRVAAESADVLYHLLVLWATAEVRPARVWAELARREGVSGIAEKAARGKTKKKGRKK
;
A
#
# COMPACT_ATOMS: atom_id res chain seq x y z
N MET A 1 -9.78 23.15 -20.10
CA MET A 1 -10.47 21.87 -19.80
C MET A 1 -10.01 21.33 -18.45
N THR A 2 -10.88 21.31 -17.44
CA THR A 2 -10.63 20.57 -16.19
C THR A 2 -10.96 19.10 -16.42
N LYS A 3 -10.01 18.19 -16.16
CA LYS A 3 -10.31 16.75 -16.19
C LYS A 3 -11.44 16.46 -15.19
N PRO A 4 -12.42 15.59 -15.52
CA PRO A 4 -13.42 15.19 -14.54
C PRO A 4 -12.70 14.61 -13.32
N LYS A 5 -12.92 15.22 -12.15
CA LYS A 5 -12.50 14.65 -10.88
C LYS A 5 -13.32 13.36 -10.73
N GLY A 6 -12.69 12.21 -11.00
CA GLY A 6 -13.37 10.92 -10.89
C GLY A 6 -13.97 10.76 -9.49
N HIS A 7 -15.14 10.13 -9.41
CA HIS A 7 -15.82 9.85 -8.13
C HIS A 7 -14.85 9.24 -7.11
N PRO A 8 -15.00 9.58 -5.81
CA PRO A 8 -14.21 8.98 -4.74
C PRO A 8 -14.61 7.50 -4.58
N ASP A 9 -13.78 6.63 -5.14
CA ASP A 9 -13.92 5.17 -5.07
C ASP A 9 -12.52 4.52 -5.07
N ALA A 10 -12.47 3.20 -4.92
CA ALA A 10 -11.22 2.45 -4.88
C ALA A 10 -10.35 2.61 -6.16
N ARG A 11 -10.92 2.99 -7.31
CA ARG A 11 -10.16 3.24 -8.55
C ARG A 11 -9.23 4.44 -8.43
N VAL A 12 -9.37 5.25 -7.38
CA VAL A 12 -8.40 6.31 -7.05
C VAL A 12 -6.99 5.74 -6.84
N LEU A 13 -6.87 4.53 -6.30
CA LEU A 13 -5.57 3.89 -6.02
C LEU A 13 -4.82 3.56 -7.32
N ASP A 14 -5.53 3.09 -8.35
CA ASP A 14 -4.92 2.84 -9.66
C ASP A 14 -4.47 4.14 -10.35
N ARG A 15 -5.29 5.20 -10.25
CA ARG A 15 -4.93 6.53 -10.77
C ARG A 15 -3.73 7.15 -10.05
N LEU A 16 -3.67 7.00 -8.73
CA LEU A 16 -2.55 7.44 -7.91
C LEU A 16 -1.29 6.65 -8.23
N TYR A 17 -1.38 5.32 -8.34
CA TYR A 17 -0.24 4.49 -8.72
C TYR A 17 0.30 4.88 -10.11
N ALA A 18 -0.57 5.11 -11.09
CA ALA A 18 -0.14 5.58 -12.41
C ALA A 18 0.61 6.92 -12.33
N THR A 19 0.20 7.81 -11.43
CA THR A 19 0.90 9.09 -11.16
C THR A 19 2.26 8.85 -10.50
N VAL A 20 2.33 7.97 -9.50
CA VAL A 20 3.58 7.58 -8.83
C VAL A 20 4.57 6.96 -9.83
N ALA A 21 4.12 6.02 -10.65
CA ALA A 21 4.95 5.36 -11.65
C ALA A 21 5.53 6.34 -12.68
N LYS A 22 4.74 7.34 -13.12
CA LYS A 22 5.22 8.42 -14.00
C LYS A 22 6.32 9.27 -13.35
N ARG A 23 6.27 9.46 -12.03
CA ARG A 23 7.27 10.23 -11.28
C ARG A 23 8.58 9.47 -11.02
N ARG A 24 8.68 8.20 -11.40
CA ARG A 24 9.94 7.43 -11.30
C ARG A 24 11.10 8.05 -12.07
N ARG A 25 10.81 8.80 -13.14
CA ARG A 25 11.80 9.52 -13.94
C ARG A 25 11.88 11.01 -13.63
N ALA A 26 11.08 11.50 -12.68
CA ALA A 26 11.10 12.91 -12.30
C ALA A 26 12.32 13.22 -11.42
N ASP A 27 12.78 14.47 -11.43
CA ASP A 27 13.89 14.89 -10.60
C ASP A 27 13.52 14.82 -9.09
N PRO A 28 14.26 14.05 -8.27
CA PRO A 28 14.02 13.94 -6.82
C PRO A 28 14.21 15.23 -6.04
N ARG A 29 14.81 16.27 -6.62
CA ARG A 29 14.96 17.60 -6.00
C ARG A 29 13.66 18.40 -6.00
N VAL A 30 12.77 18.13 -6.95
CA VAL A 30 11.52 18.88 -7.17
C VAL A 30 10.26 18.06 -6.92
N SER A 31 10.39 16.72 -6.80
CA SER A 31 9.25 15.83 -6.55
C SER A 31 9.47 14.98 -5.30
N TYR A 32 8.59 15.16 -4.31
CA TYR A 32 8.57 14.34 -3.09
C TYR A 32 8.47 12.84 -3.42
N THR A 33 7.59 12.45 -4.36
CA THR A 33 7.47 11.06 -4.79
C THR A 33 8.77 10.54 -5.40
N ALA A 34 9.46 11.33 -6.23
CA ALA A 34 10.75 10.91 -6.79
C ALA A 34 11.83 10.79 -5.70
N LYS A 35 11.83 11.67 -4.69
CA LYS A 35 12.73 11.58 -3.52
C LYS A 35 12.49 10.32 -2.68
N LEU A 36 11.25 9.83 -2.62
CA LEU A 36 10.92 8.56 -1.96
C LEU A 36 11.41 7.38 -2.80
N LEU A 37 11.09 7.37 -4.11
CA LEU A 37 11.51 6.31 -5.05
C LEU A 37 13.04 6.17 -5.10
N ALA A 38 13.77 7.29 -5.13
CA ALA A 38 15.24 7.30 -5.14
C ALA A 38 15.86 6.74 -3.85
N GLY A 39 15.13 6.78 -2.72
CA GLY A 39 15.60 6.23 -1.46
C GLY A 39 15.45 4.72 -1.30
N GLY A 40 14.89 4.04 -2.31
CA GLY A 40 14.72 2.58 -2.30
C GLY A 40 13.76 2.07 -1.21
N VAL A 41 13.76 0.74 -1.04
CA VAL A 41 12.80 0.04 -0.16
C VAL A 41 12.95 0.45 1.31
N GLY A 42 14.18 0.68 1.79
CA GLY A 42 14.41 1.04 3.20
C GLY A 42 13.71 2.34 3.60
N LYS A 43 13.85 3.39 2.78
CA LYS A 43 13.25 4.70 3.05
C LYS A 43 11.72 4.66 3.02
N ILE A 44 11.15 4.08 1.96
CA ILE A 44 9.69 4.04 1.83
C ILE A 44 9.06 3.03 2.80
N GLY A 45 9.75 1.94 3.11
CA GLY A 45 9.33 0.98 4.14
C GLY A 45 9.23 1.62 5.51
N GLY A 46 10.17 2.50 5.87
CA GLY A 46 10.10 3.31 7.10
C GLY A 46 8.83 4.15 7.17
N LYS A 47 8.48 4.86 6.09
CA LYS A 47 7.22 5.63 6.02
C LYS A 47 5.99 4.74 6.18
N VAL A 48 5.93 3.58 5.52
CA VAL A 48 4.79 2.65 5.68
C VAL A 48 4.61 2.21 7.13
N ILE A 49 5.73 1.97 7.85
CA ILE A 49 5.69 1.58 9.27
C ILE A 49 5.20 2.75 10.14
N GLU A 50 5.71 3.95 9.90
CA GLU A 50 5.32 5.19 10.59
C GLU A 50 3.81 5.43 10.45
N GLU A 51 3.28 5.50 9.24
CA GLU A 51 1.85 5.80 9.05
C GLU A 51 0.93 4.68 9.57
N ALA A 52 1.40 3.43 9.56
CA ALA A 52 0.66 2.33 10.17
C ALA A 52 0.57 2.48 11.69
N ALA A 53 1.65 2.93 12.34
CA ALA A 53 1.65 3.24 13.76
C ALA A 53 0.76 4.46 14.07
N GLU A 54 0.83 5.52 13.25
CA GLU A 54 -0.04 6.69 13.38
C GLU A 54 -1.51 6.35 13.18
N THR A 55 -1.84 5.48 12.23
CA THR A 55 -3.22 5.00 12.02
C THR A 55 -3.77 4.30 13.27
N VAL A 56 -2.96 3.47 13.93
CA VAL A 56 -3.35 2.81 15.19
C VAL A 56 -3.48 3.82 16.32
N ALA A 57 -2.53 4.75 16.47
CA ALA A 57 -2.58 5.80 17.47
C ALA A 57 -3.83 6.68 17.30
N ALA A 58 -4.18 7.04 16.06
CA ALA A 58 -5.37 7.79 15.72
C ALA A 58 -6.65 7.03 16.07
N ALA A 59 -6.68 5.71 15.84
CA ALA A 59 -7.82 4.89 16.19
C ALA A 59 -8.04 4.79 17.71
N LEU A 60 -6.95 4.84 18.48
CA LEU A 60 -7.01 4.83 19.95
C LEU A 60 -7.40 6.19 20.53
N ASN A 61 -6.96 7.30 19.94
CA ASN A 61 -6.95 8.59 20.63
C ASN A 61 -7.55 9.78 19.86
N GLU A 62 -7.70 9.73 18.53
CA GLU A 62 -8.03 10.92 17.71
C GLU A 62 -9.33 10.80 16.91
N GLY A 63 -9.86 9.58 16.76
CA GLY A 63 -11.17 9.33 16.16
C GLY A 63 -11.18 9.21 14.64
N PRO A 64 -12.38 9.02 14.04
CA PRO A 64 -12.53 8.47 12.69
C PRO A 64 -11.97 9.37 11.58
N LYS A 65 -12.00 10.69 11.76
CA LYS A 65 -11.43 11.63 10.76
C LYS A 65 -9.92 11.46 10.65
N ARG A 66 -9.23 11.31 11.78
CA ARG A 66 -7.78 11.10 11.78
C ARG A 66 -7.42 9.72 11.26
N VAL A 67 -8.15 8.68 11.67
CA VAL A 67 -7.98 7.33 11.12
C VAL A 67 -8.08 7.33 9.60
N ALA A 68 -9.04 8.05 9.03
CA ALA A 68 -9.19 8.14 7.57
C ALA A 68 -8.00 8.84 6.89
N ALA A 69 -7.44 9.89 7.52
CA ALA A 69 -6.26 10.59 7.02
C ALA A 69 -5.02 9.68 7.02
N GLU A 70 -4.70 9.06 8.17
CA GLU A 70 -3.52 8.19 8.28
C GLU A 70 -3.66 6.93 7.43
N SER A 71 -4.87 6.38 7.31
CA SER A 71 -5.14 5.27 6.40
C SER A 71 -4.86 5.64 4.94
N ALA A 72 -5.17 6.88 4.55
CA ALA A 72 -4.86 7.37 3.20
C ALA A 72 -3.35 7.49 2.98
N ASP A 73 -2.59 7.92 3.99
CA ASP A 73 -1.13 8.02 3.93
C ASP A 73 -0.46 6.63 3.90
N VAL A 74 -0.95 5.68 4.68
CA VAL A 74 -0.56 4.25 4.57
C VAL A 74 -0.75 3.76 3.14
N LEU A 75 -1.93 3.95 2.56
CA LEU A 75 -2.21 3.50 1.20
C LEU A 75 -1.30 4.19 0.19
N TYR A 76 -1.10 5.51 0.29
CA TYR A 76 -0.21 6.24 -0.62
C TYR A 76 1.24 5.74 -0.54
N HIS A 77 1.80 5.61 0.67
CA HIS A 77 3.16 5.12 0.84
C HIS A 77 3.31 3.65 0.41
N LEU A 78 2.26 2.84 0.58
CA LEU A 78 2.21 1.48 0.06
C LEU A 78 2.23 1.44 -1.47
N LEU A 79 1.54 2.36 -2.17
CA LEU A 79 1.63 2.49 -3.63
C LEU A 79 3.05 2.85 -4.10
N VAL A 80 3.73 3.74 -3.37
CA VAL A 80 5.13 4.09 -3.65
C VAL A 80 6.05 2.90 -3.40
N LEU A 81 5.85 2.16 -2.31
CA LEU A 81 6.58 0.93 -2.02
C LEU A 81 6.39 -0.11 -3.14
N TRP A 82 5.17 -0.30 -3.62
CA TRP A 82 4.89 -1.20 -4.74
C TRP A 82 5.63 -0.76 -6.01
N ALA A 83 5.62 0.53 -6.33
CA ALA A 83 6.37 1.05 -7.47
C ALA A 83 7.89 0.83 -7.33
N THR A 84 8.44 1.02 -6.13
CA THR A 84 9.86 0.75 -5.83
C THR A 84 10.18 -0.74 -5.94
N ALA A 85 9.28 -1.62 -5.52
CA ALA A 85 9.43 -3.07 -5.54
C ALA A 85 8.95 -3.72 -6.86
N GLU A 86 8.63 -2.92 -7.88
CA GLU A 86 8.12 -3.37 -9.18
C GLU A 86 6.84 -4.22 -9.13
N VAL A 87 6.00 -3.99 -8.11
CA VAL A 87 4.69 -4.60 -7.94
C VAL A 87 3.62 -3.67 -8.51
N ARG A 88 2.76 -4.20 -9.39
CA ARG A 88 1.60 -3.47 -9.91
C ARG A 88 0.36 -3.68 -9.00
N PRO A 89 -0.53 -2.69 -8.84
CA PRO A 89 -1.76 -2.82 -8.05
C PRO A 89 -2.59 -4.06 -8.43
N ALA A 90 -2.70 -4.37 -9.72
CA ALA A 90 -3.42 -5.56 -10.21
C ALA A 90 -2.98 -6.87 -9.54
N ARG A 91 -1.69 -7.00 -9.19
CA ARG A 91 -1.18 -8.19 -8.46
C ARG A 91 -1.72 -8.25 -7.03
N VAL A 92 -1.86 -7.10 -6.39
CA VAL A 92 -2.40 -6.98 -5.03
C VAL A 92 -3.92 -7.19 -5.04
N TRP A 93 -4.62 -6.62 -6.02
CA TRP A 93 -6.06 -6.84 -6.22
C TRP A 93 -6.36 -8.32 -6.45
N ALA A 94 -5.57 -9.01 -7.29
CA ALA A 94 -5.70 -10.45 -7.48
C ALA A 94 -5.50 -11.25 -6.19
N GLU A 95 -4.53 -10.86 -5.36
CA GLU A 95 -4.29 -11.51 -4.07
C GLU A 95 -5.43 -11.24 -3.07
N LEU A 96 -5.99 -10.03 -3.06
CA LEU A 96 -7.16 -9.71 -2.24
C LEU A 96 -8.39 -10.49 -2.70
N ALA A 97 -8.66 -10.55 -4.00
CA ALA A 97 -9.75 -11.35 -4.57
C ALA A 97 -9.58 -12.85 -4.26
N ARG A 98 -8.34 -13.37 -4.25
CA ARG A 98 -8.06 -14.76 -3.83
C ARG A 98 -8.43 -15.02 -2.36
N ARG A 99 -8.37 -14.00 -1.50
CA ARG A 99 -8.71 -14.09 -0.07
C ARG A 99 -10.17 -13.77 0.20
N GLU A 100 -10.82 -13.06 -0.71
CA GLU A 100 -12.24 -12.76 -0.65
C GLU A 100 -13.06 -14.06 -0.58
N GLY A 101 -13.92 -14.16 0.43
CA GLY A 101 -14.71 -15.38 0.69
C GLY A 101 -13.96 -16.52 1.42
N VAL A 102 -12.65 -16.42 1.64
CA VAL A 102 -11.90 -17.36 2.49
C VAL A 102 -11.77 -16.74 3.88
N SER A 103 -12.36 -17.38 4.91
CA SER A 103 -12.23 -16.84 6.28
C SER A 103 -10.75 -16.75 6.66
N GLY A 104 -10.34 -15.63 7.26
CA GLY A 104 -8.94 -15.41 7.66
C GLY A 104 -8.40 -16.47 8.64
N ILE A 105 -9.28 -17.19 9.33
CA ILE A 105 -8.95 -18.34 10.17
C ILE A 105 -8.58 -19.56 9.30
N ALA A 106 -9.37 -19.86 8.26
CA ALA A 106 -9.09 -20.96 7.33
C ALA A 106 -7.77 -20.75 6.56
N GLU A 107 -7.51 -19.53 6.10
CA GLU A 107 -6.26 -19.19 5.41
C GLU A 107 -5.03 -19.34 6.32
N LYS A 108 -5.11 -18.84 7.57
CA LYS A 108 -4.03 -19.00 8.57
C LYS A 108 -3.75 -20.47 8.87
N ALA A 109 -4.79 -21.30 9.02
CA ALA A 109 -4.65 -22.74 9.25
C ALA A 109 -3.99 -23.45 8.06
N ALA A 110 -4.36 -23.09 6.82
CA ALA A 110 -3.76 -23.65 5.61
C ALA A 110 -2.26 -23.28 5.48
N ARG A 111 -1.88 -22.02 5.74
CA ARG A 111 -0.47 -21.57 5.70
C ARG A 111 0.40 -22.29 6.73
N GLY A 112 -0.14 -22.58 7.92
CA GLY A 112 0.56 -23.35 8.96
C GLY A 112 0.87 -24.80 8.53
N LYS A 113 -0.03 -25.44 7.77
CA LYS A 113 0.19 -26.79 7.22
C LYS A 113 1.28 -26.80 6.14
N THR A 114 1.31 -25.80 5.26
CA THR A 114 2.34 -25.70 4.19
C THR A 114 3.74 -25.48 4.78
N LYS A 115 3.89 -24.63 5.81
CA LYS A 115 5.17 -24.45 6.52
C LYS A 115 5.67 -25.71 7.24
N LYS A 116 4.77 -26.55 7.79
CA LYS A 116 5.14 -27.83 8.42
C LYS A 116 5.60 -28.88 7.40
N LYS A 117 5.03 -28.91 6.19
CA LYS A 117 5.46 -29.83 5.12
C LYS A 117 6.86 -29.52 4.57
N GLY A 118 7.25 -28.24 4.50
CA GLY A 118 8.58 -27.83 4.02
C GLY A 118 9.73 -28.02 5.02
N ARG A 119 9.43 -28.25 6.31
CA ARG A 119 10.43 -28.51 7.38
C ARG A 119 10.72 -30.00 7.62
N LYS A 120 10.01 -30.89 6.91
CA LYS A 120 10.14 -32.36 7.01
C LYS A 120 10.88 -32.98 5.81
N LYS A 121 11.61 -32.17 5.04
CA LYS A 121 12.53 -32.63 4.00
C LYS A 121 13.94 -32.18 4.37
#